data_AF-G6EFI9-F1
#
_entry.id   AF-G6EFI9-F1
#
_cell.length_a   1.000
_cell.length_b   1.000
_cell.length_c   1.000
_cell.angle_alpha   90.00
_cell.angle_beta   90.00
_cell.angle_gamma   90.00
#
_symmetry.space_group_name_H-M   'P 1'
#
loop_
_entity.id
_entity.type
_entity.pdbx_description
1 polymer ?
#
loop_
_entity_poly.entity_id
_entity_poly.type
_entity_poly.pdbx_seq_one_letter_code
_entity_poly.pdbx_strand_id
1 'polypeptide(L)'
;MSGCAATGRIQPQFPPAADVEQAQQAKPRPTAAIATDEVAREAYNIEIEAWGDRVHDAAVRSCRWMNERGSNFVCGETSAERYERLHD
;
A
#
# COMPACT_ATOMS: atom_id res chain seq x y z
N MET A 1 -31.83 32.53 19.43
CA MET A 1 -30.49 32.49 18.83
C MET A 1 -30.57 31.66 17.55
N SER A 2 -30.53 32.31 16.39
CA SER A 2 -30.42 31.59 15.11
C SER A 2 -28.94 31.47 14.80
N GLY A 3 -28.37 30.29 15.02
CA GLY A 3 -26.98 30.00 14.67
C GLY A 3 -26.95 29.55 13.21
N CYS A 4 -26.47 30.40 12.31
CA CYS A 4 -26.06 29.93 10.99
C CYS A 4 -25.04 28.82 11.17
N ALA A 5 -25.36 27.61 10.75
CA ALA A 5 -24.35 26.58 10.55
C ALA A 5 -23.38 27.15 9.52
N ALA A 6 -22.16 27.50 9.95
CA ALA A 6 -21.09 27.72 9.01
C ALA A 6 -20.99 26.43 8.20
N THR A 7 -21.26 26.49 6.90
CA THR A 7 -20.88 25.46 5.96
C THR A 7 -19.36 25.44 5.95
N GLY A 8 -18.79 24.81 6.98
CA GLY A 8 -17.36 24.56 7.06
C GLY A 8 -17.01 23.83 5.77
N ARG A 9 -16.13 24.43 4.95
CA ARG A 9 -15.54 23.70 3.84
C ARG A 9 -14.93 22.45 4.44
N ILE A 10 -15.54 21.30 4.20
CA ILE A 10 -14.91 20.01 4.48
C ILE A 10 -13.69 20.00 3.57
N GLN A 11 -12.52 20.28 4.14
CA GLN A 11 -11.27 20.05 3.43
C GLN A 11 -11.18 18.54 3.26
N PRO A 12 -11.09 18.03 2.03
CA PRO A 12 -10.91 16.61 1.82
C PRO A 12 -9.63 16.19 2.55
N GLN A 13 -9.76 15.22 3.45
CA GLN A 13 -8.60 14.62 4.09
C GLN A 13 -8.13 13.49 3.18
N PHE A 14 -6.86 13.53 2.78
CA PHE A 14 -6.25 12.52 1.93
C PHE A 14 -5.15 11.78 2.69
N PRO A 15 -4.95 10.48 2.43
CA PRO A 15 -3.80 9.74 2.95
C PRO A 15 -2.48 10.40 2.53
N PRO A 16 -1.36 10.08 3.21
CA PRO A 16 -0.06 10.59 2.85
C PRO A 16 0.22 10.35 1.36
N ALA A 17 0.61 11.41 0.63
CA ALA A 17 0.84 11.31 -0.82
C ALA A 17 1.86 10.22 -1.16
N ALA A 18 2.90 10.05 -0.34
CA ALA A 18 3.89 9.00 -0.50
C ALA A 18 3.29 7.59 -0.50
N ASP A 19 2.29 7.31 0.36
CA ASP A 19 1.63 6.01 0.38
C ASP A 19 0.71 5.83 -0.83
N VAL A 20 0.05 6.89 -1.29
CA VAL A 20 -0.77 6.86 -2.52
C VAL A 20 0.09 6.59 -3.75
N GLU A 21 1.19 7.32 -3.90
CA GLU A 21 2.12 7.18 -5.03
C GLU A 21 2.81 5.81 -5.00
N GLN A 22 3.22 5.34 -3.82
CA GLN A 22 3.85 4.03 -3.68
C GLN A 22 2.86 2.89 -3.99
N ALA A 23 1.61 2.99 -3.55
CA ALA A 23 0.58 2.00 -3.87
C ALA A 23 0.22 1.95 -5.38
N GLN A 24 0.64 2.96 -6.15
CA GLN A 24 0.42 3.06 -7.59
C GLN A 24 1.65 2.64 -8.42
N GLN A 25 2.74 2.18 -7.79
CA GLN A 25 3.92 1.70 -8.51
C GLN A 25 3.54 0.62 -9.52
N ALA A 26 3.95 0.82 -10.77
CA ALA A 26 3.69 -0.14 -11.84
C ALA A 26 4.29 -1.50 -11.51
N LYS A 27 3.51 -2.57 -11.73
CA LYS A 27 3.98 -3.95 -11.60
C LYS A 27 5.15 -4.20 -12.57
N PRO A 28 6.25 -4.85 -12.12
CA PRO A 28 7.31 -5.32 -12.99
C PRO A 28 6.75 -6.13 -14.17
N ARG A 29 7.24 -5.87 -15.37
CA ARG A 29 6.79 -6.57 -16.58
C ARG A 29 7.66 -7.80 -16.81
N PRO A 30 7.08 -8.98 -17.05
CA PRO A 30 7.85 -10.16 -17.40
C PRO A 30 8.56 -9.92 -18.74
N THR A 31 9.79 -10.42 -18.87
CA THR A 31 10.55 -10.42 -20.12
C THR A 31 10.51 -11.82 -20.74
N ALA A 32 10.79 -11.94 -22.05
CA ALA A 32 10.85 -13.25 -22.71
C ALA A 32 11.96 -14.16 -22.13
N ALA A 33 13.02 -13.57 -21.56
CA ALA A 33 14.15 -14.31 -21.01
C ALA A 33 13.75 -15.23 -19.84
N ILE A 34 12.76 -14.85 -19.03
CA ILE A 34 12.32 -15.65 -17.86
C ILE A 34 11.77 -17.02 -18.25
N ALA A 35 11.40 -17.22 -19.52
CA ALA A 35 10.89 -18.49 -20.03
C ALA A 35 11.98 -19.55 -20.24
N THR A 36 13.23 -19.12 -20.44
CA THR A 36 14.33 -20.02 -20.83
C THR A 36 15.57 -19.88 -19.95
N ASP A 37 15.69 -18.81 -19.17
CA ASP A 37 16.81 -18.54 -18.28
C ASP A 37 16.33 -18.54 -16.81
N GLU A 38 16.86 -19.47 -16.03
CA GLU A 38 16.54 -19.65 -14.61
C GLU A 38 17.00 -18.46 -13.75
N VAL A 39 18.16 -17.88 -14.05
CA VAL A 39 18.66 -16.71 -13.31
C VAL A 39 17.75 -15.51 -13.57
N ALA A 40 17.32 -15.31 -14.82
CA ALA A 40 16.37 -14.26 -15.17
C ALA A 40 15.01 -14.46 -14.50
N ARG A 41 14.54 -15.71 -14.38
CA ARG A 41 13.31 -16.05 -13.69
C ARG A 41 13.40 -15.76 -12.19
N GLU A 42 14.48 -16.17 -11.53
CA GLU A 42 14.67 -15.90 -10.09
C GLU A 42 14.81 -14.41 -9.80
N ALA A 43 15.56 -13.67 -10.62
CA ALA A 43 15.66 -12.22 -10.48
C ALA A 43 14.29 -11.53 -10.60
N TYR A 44 13.45 -11.96 -11.56
CA TYR A 44 12.09 -11.45 -11.71
C TYR A 44 11.19 -11.83 -10.53
N ASN A 45 11.30 -13.06 -10.01
CA ASN A 45 10.56 -13.50 -8.83
C ASN A 45 10.92 -12.66 -7.59
N ILE A 46 12.20 -12.36 -7.37
CA ILE A 46 12.64 -11.47 -6.29
C ILE A 46 12.06 -10.06 -6.48
N GLU A 47 12.15 -9.52 -7.70
CA GLU A 47 11.65 -8.17 -8.00
C GLU A 47 10.14 -8.05 -7.78
N ILE A 48 9.36 -9.06 -8.19
CA ILE A 48 7.90 -9.03 -8.08
C ILE A 48 7.42 -9.17 -6.64
N GLU A 49 8.07 -10.01 -5.83
CA GLU A 49 7.74 -10.13 -4.40
C GLU A 49 8.08 -8.83 -3.67
N ALA A 50 9.28 -8.28 -3.91
CA ALA A 50 9.68 -7.00 -3.33
C ALA A 50 8.77 -5.84 -3.76
N TRP A 51 8.29 -5.84 -5.01
CA TRP A 51 7.28 -4.88 -5.47
C TRP A 51 5.95 -5.08 -4.75
N GLY A 52 5.51 -6.34 -4.60
CA GLY A 52 4.28 -6.70 -3.89
C GLY A 52 4.27 -6.17 -2.47
N ASP A 53 5.35 -6.41 -1.71
CA ASP A 53 5.52 -5.91 -0.35
C ASP A 53 5.43 -4.38 -0.28
N ARG A 54 6.16 -3.68 -1.17
CA ARG A 54 6.16 -2.21 -1.18
C ARG A 54 4.77 -1.62 -1.44
N VAL A 55 4.04 -2.14 -2.42
CA VAL A 55 2.69 -1.65 -2.78
C VAL A 55 1.68 -2.01 -1.68
N HIS A 56 1.72 -3.24 -1.18
CA HIS A 56 0.81 -3.71 -0.14
C HIS A 56 0.99 -2.92 1.16
N ASP A 57 2.23 -2.70 1.60
CA ASP A 57 2.51 -1.96 2.83
C ASP A 57 2.02 -0.51 2.76
N ALA A 58 2.16 0.14 1.60
CA ALA A 58 1.63 1.49 1.38
C ALA A 58 0.09 1.52 1.44
N ALA A 59 -0.57 0.50 0.89
CA ALA A 59 -2.02 0.36 0.98
C ALA A 59 -2.48 0.10 2.43
N VAL A 60 -1.76 -0.72 3.20
CA VAL A 60 -2.04 -0.97 4.63
C VAL A 60 -1.91 0.31 5.45
N ARG A 61 -0.84 1.09 5.26
CA ARG A 61 -0.66 2.38 5.95
C ARG A 61 -1.77 3.37 5.60
N SER A 62 -2.14 3.47 4.32
CA SER A 62 -3.27 4.29 3.87
C SER A 62 -4.59 3.86 4.52
N CYS A 63 -4.84 2.55 4.61
CA CYS A 63 -6.01 1.99 5.28
C CYS A 63 -6.10 2.42 6.75
N ARG A 64 -5.00 2.27 7.48
CA ARG A 64 -4.93 2.64 8.91
C ARG A 64 -5.12 4.15 9.11
N TRP A 65 -4.48 4.97 8.29
CA TRP A 65 -4.66 6.42 8.29
C TRP A 65 -6.13 6.82 8.09
N MET A 66 -6.88 6.10 7.25
CA MET A 66 -8.31 6.34 7.02
C MET A 66 -9.15 5.96 8.26
N ASN A 67 -8.81 4.86 8.93
CA ASN A 67 -9.47 4.43 10.16
C ASN A 67 -9.24 5.41 11.32
N GLU A 68 -8.04 5.97 11.44
CA GLU A 68 -7.74 7.05 12.40
C GLU A 68 -8.63 8.29 12.22
N ARG A 69 -9.27 8.43 11.05
CA ARG A 69 -10.14 9.57 10.65
C ARG A 69 -11.62 9.21 10.60
N GLY A 70 -12.00 8.08 11.20
CA GLY A 70 -13.40 7.69 11.36
C GLY A 70 -13.94 6.77 10.26
N SER A 71 -13.07 6.26 9.39
CA SER A 71 -13.45 5.11 8.54
C SER A 71 -13.44 3.81 9.35
N ASN A 72 -14.01 2.76 8.78
CA ASN A 72 -14.05 1.43 9.41
C ASN A 72 -13.73 0.34 8.38
N PHE A 73 -12.46 0.24 8.01
CA PHE A 73 -11.93 -0.79 7.12
C PHE A 73 -11.19 -1.88 7.89
N VAL A 74 -11.24 -3.12 7.41
CA VAL A 74 -10.34 -4.18 7.86
C VAL A 74 -9.00 -3.98 7.17
N CYS A 75 -7.99 -3.51 7.92
CA CYS A 75 -6.65 -3.32 7.40
C CYS A 75 -5.79 -4.56 7.67
N GLY A 76 -4.95 -4.92 6.69
CA GLY A 76 -4.00 -6.02 6.84
C GLY A 76 -2.80 -5.70 7.74
N GLU A 77 -1.89 -6.67 7.81
CA GLU A 77 -0.53 -6.50 8.33
C GLU A 77 0.42 -6.05 7.20
N THR A 78 1.46 -5.30 7.57
CA THR A 78 2.59 -4.99 6.69
C THR A 78 3.52 -6.20 6.56
N SER A 79 4.40 -6.20 5.57
CA SER A 79 5.43 -7.22 5.36
C SER A 79 6.32 -7.41 6.60
N ALA A 80 6.69 -6.31 7.27
CA ALA A 80 7.48 -6.32 8.51
C ALA A 80 6.72 -6.98 9.67
N GLU A 81 5.46 -6.60 9.88
CA GLU A 81 4.60 -7.18 10.94
C GLU A 81 4.35 -8.68 10.69
N ARG A 82 4.14 -9.05 9.42
CA ARG A 82 4.03 -10.45 9.02
C ARG A 82 5.31 -11.22 9.33
N TYR A 83 6.47 -10.64 9.02
CA TYR A 83 7.75 -11.26 9.27
C TYR A 83 7.94 -11.50 10.77
N GLU A 84 7.73 -10.49 11.61
CA GLU A 84 7.80 -10.62 13.07
C GLU A 84 6.88 -11.74 13.57
N ARG A 85 5.60 -11.73 13.19
CA ARG A 85 4.62 -12.76 13.59
C ARG A 85 5.01 -14.19 13.18
N LEU A 86 5.72 -14.36 12.07
CA LEU A 86 6.12 -15.68 11.56
C LEU A 86 7.44 -16.19 12.17
N HIS A 87 8.21 -15.34 12.84
CA HIS A 87 9.53 -15.66 13.37
C HIS A 87 9.63 -15.49 14.91
N ASP A 88 8.51 -15.16 15.56
CA ASP A 88 8.29 -15.25 17.01
C ASP A 88 7.67 -16.61 17.39
#